data_AF-A0A7K2XBT8-F1
#
_entry.id   AF-A0A7K2XBT8-F1
#
_cell.length_a   1.000
_cell.length_b   1.000
_cell.length_c   1.000
_cell.angle_alpha   90.00
_cell.angle_beta   90.00
_cell.angle_gamma   90.00
#
_symmetry.space_group_name_H-M   'P 1'
#
loop_
_entity.id
_entity.type
_entity.pdbx_description
1 polymer ?
#
loop_
_entity_poly.entity_id
_entity_poly.type
_entity_poly.pdbx_seq_one_letter_code
_entity_poly.pdbx_strand_id
1 'polypeptide(L)'
;MDLVAPVVVEPLKRRRCSECHRGPLERMVLEFNAPVCLDCADLGHLVFLPRGDTALTRRAREASTLWAVVVRHNRRRTRYERQGLLVEEAALAGAERTCLAD
;
A
#
# COMPACT_ATOMS: atom_id res chain seq x y z
N MET A 1 -7.74 16.90 10.57
CA MET A 1 -7.33 16.88 9.15
C MET A 1 -7.37 15.43 8.74
N ASP A 2 -8.50 14.98 8.22
CA ASP A 2 -8.68 13.61 7.75
C ASP A 2 -7.72 13.36 6.59
N LEU A 3 -6.51 12.90 6.90
CA LEU A 3 -5.59 12.36 5.92
C LEU A 3 -6.22 11.07 5.40
N VAL A 4 -7.02 11.19 4.33
CA VAL A 4 -7.43 10.04 3.54
C VAL A 4 -6.14 9.45 2.99
N ALA A 5 -5.68 8.36 3.60
CA ALA A 5 -4.47 7.70 3.16
C ALA A 5 -4.58 7.33 1.67
N PRO A 6 -3.48 7.45 0.90
CA PRO A 6 -3.48 7.07 -0.50
C PRO A 6 -3.99 5.63 -0.70
N VAL A 7 -4.73 5.45 -1.79
CA VAL A 7 -5.16 4.12 -2.25
C VAL A 7 -4.20 3.67 -3.34
N VAL A 8 -3.48 2.59 -3.07
CA VAL A 8 -2.57 1.93 -4.00
C VAL A 8 -3.29 0.74 -4.63
N VAL A 9 -3.20 0.62 -5.94
CA VAL A 9 -3.87 -0.42 -6.74
C VAL A 9 -2.84 -1.40 -7.26
N GLU A 10 -3.10 -2.70 -7.07
CA GLU A 10 -2.45 -3.78 -7.83
C GLU A 10 -3.19 -3.93 -9.17
N PRO A 11 -2.57 -3.56 -10.30
CA PRO A 11 -3.26 -3.53 -11.58
C PRO A 11 -3.46 -4.94 -12.14
N LEU A 12 -4.63 -5.20 -12.74
CA LEU A 12 -4.92 -6.47 -13.41
C LEU A 12 -4.27 -6.61 -14.80
N LYS A 13 -3.83 -5.49 -15.38
CA LYS A 13 -3.19 -5.40 -16.69
C LYS A 13 -1.83 -4.74 -16.50
N ARG A 14 -0.88 -5.01 -17.40
CA ARG A 14 0.42 -4.32 -17.42
C ARG A 14 0.19 -2.81 -17.55
N ARG A 15 0.82 -2.05 -16.66
CA ARG A 15 0.82 -0.57 -16.64
C ARG A 15 2.26 -0.07 -16.61
N ARG A 16 2.50 1.11 -17.18
CA ARG A 16 3.75 1.86 -17.06
C ARG A 16 3.46 3.15 -16.32
N CYS A 17 4.44 3.65 -15.57
CA CYS A 17 4.34 4.94 -14.91
C CYS A 17 4.17 6.06 -15.94
N SER A 18 3.27 7.01 -15.69
CA SER A 18 3.08 8.19 -16.55
C SER A 18 4.23 9.19 -16.43
N GLU A 19 4.97 9.18 -15.32
CA GLU A 19 6.09 10.11 -15.10
C GLU A 19 7.43 9.53 -15.59
N CYS A 20 7.85 8.39 -15.04
CA CYS A 20 9.17 7.82 -15.32
C CYS A 20 9.16 6.74 -16.42
N HIS A 21 7.99 6.41 -16.98
CA HIS A 21 7.79 5.42 -18.05
C HIS A 21 8.24 3.98 -17.76
N ARG A 22 8.71 3.69 -16.53
CA ARG A 22 9.06 2.33 -16.07
C ARG A 22 7.82 1.44 -15.93
N GLY A 23 8.02 0.13 -16.08
CA GLY A 23 6.99 -0.89 -15.88
C GLY A 23 7.43 -2.26 -16.39
N PRO A 24 6.61 -3.30 -16.21
CA PRO A 24 5.25 -3.26 -15.66
C PRO A 24 5.21 -2.93 -14.16
N LEU A 25 4.26 -2.11 -13.74
CA LEU A 25 4.07 -1.78 -12.33
C LEU A 25 3.34 -2.92 -11.58
N GLU A 26 3.90 -3.35 -10.46
CA GLU A 26 3.24 -4.27 -9.52
C GLU A 26 2.19 -3.55 -8.66
N ARG A 27 2.48 -2.30 -8.30
CA ARG A 27 1.61 -1.41 -7.52
C ARG A 27 1.71 0.01 -8.07
N MET A 28 0.58 0.72 -8.07
CA MET A 28 0.49 2.08 -8.59
C MET A 28 -0.57 2.88 -7.85
N VAL A 29 -0.41 4.18 -7.80
CA VAL A 29 -1.50 5.12 -7.48
C VAL A 29 -2.11 5.64 -8.77
N LEU A 30 -3.35 6.14 -8.67
CA LEU A 30 -3.99 6.90 -9.74
C LEU A 30 -3.97 8.37 -9.37
N GLU A 31 -3.13 9.15 -10.06
CA GLU A 31 -3.06 10.59 -9.93
C GLU A 31 -3.56 11.21 -11.23
N PHE A 32 -4.58 12.08 -11.16
CA PHE A 32 -5.21 12.69 -12.34
C PHE A 32 -5.61 11.66 -13.42
N ASN A 33 -6.13 10.49 -13.01
CA ASN A 33 -6.45 9.34 -13.88
C ASN A 33 -5.26 8.70 -14.62
N ALA A 34 -4.03 9.03 -14.24
CA ALA A 34 -2.81 8.45 -14.78
C ALA A 34 -2.13 7.49 -13.77
N PRO A 35 -1.54 6.38 -14.24
CA PRO A 35 -0.82 5.44 -13.39
C PRO A 35 0.54 5.99 -12.95
N VAL A 36 0.77 6.16 -11.65
CA VAL A 36 2.06 6.59 -11.10
C VAL A 36 2.66 5.47 -10.24
N CYS A 37 3.96 5.19 -10.40
CA CYS A 37 4.65 4.15 -9.62
C CYS A 37 4.93 4.64 -8.19
N LEU A 38 5.20 3.70 -7.27
CA LEU A 38 5.42 4.05 -5.87
C LEU A 38 6.57 5.03 -5.67
N ASP A 39 7.68 4.91 -6.42
CA ASP A 39 8.80 5.87 -6.31
C ASP A 39 8.40 7.30 -6.69
N CYS A 40 7.67 7.46 -7.80
CA CYS A 40 7.22 8.77 -8.28
C CYS A 40 6.17 9.39 -7.35
N ALA A 41 5.36 8.54 -6.69
CA ALA A 41 4.35 8.96 -5.73
C ALA A 41 4.87 9.11 -4.29
N ASP A 42 6.19 9.07 -4.07
CA ASP A 42 6.82 9.14 -2.75
C ASP A 42 6.34 8.04 -1.76
N LEU A 43 5.96 6.87 -2.29
CA LEU A 43 5.58 5.68 -1.52
C LEU A 43 6.58 4.52 -1.66
N GLY A 44 7.63 4.69 -2.48
CA GLY A 44 8.61 3.65 -2.82
C GLY A 44 9.45 3.18 -1.63
N HIS A 45 9.53 3.99 -0.58
CA HIS A 45 10.26 3.68 0.66
C HIS A 45 9.43 2.87 1.68
N LEU A 46 8.13 2.67 1.43
CA LEU A 46 7.25 1.93 2.33
C LEU A 46 7.31 0.42 2.05
N VAL A 47 7.19 -0.37 3.11
CA VAL A 47 7.17 -1.83 3.05
C VAL A 47 5.74 -2.35 3.01
N PHE A 48 5.50 -3.40 2.22
CA PHE A 48 4.18 -4.01 2.10
C PHE A 48 3.92 -5.01 3.23
N LEU A 49 2.92 -4.73 4.05
CA LEU A 49 2.36 -5.62 5.05
C LEU A 49 1.07 -6.27 4.50
N PRO A 50 1.06 -7.58 4.20
CA PRO A 50 -0.15 -8.26 3.76
C PRO A 50 -1.23 -8.26 4.85
N ARG A 51 -2.49 -8.31 4.43
CA ARG A 51 -3.61 -8.54 5.36
C ARG A 51 -3.47 -9.90 6.06
N GLY A 52 -3.97 -10.00 7.28
CA GLY A 52 -4.05 -11.27 8.01
C GLY A 52 -4.12 -11.03 9.50
N ASP A 53 -3.00 -10.64 10.08
CA ASP A 53 -2.93 -10.30 11.50
C ASP A 53 -3.50 -8.90 11.76
N THR A 54 -4.65 -8.85 12.41
CA THR A 54 -5.35 -7.61 12.75
C THR A 54 -4.56 -6.76 13.75
N ALA A 55 -3.91 -7.37 14.73
CA ALA A 55 -3.14 -6.64 15.74
C ALA A 55 -1.89 -6.02 15.10
N LEU A 56 -1.15 -6.80 14.32
CA LEU A 56 0.04 -6.33 13.60
C LEU A 56 -0.31 -5.22 12.60
N THR A 57 -1.34 -5.43 11.77
CA THR A 57 -1.74 -4.41 10.76
C THR A 57 -2.28 -3.13 11.37
N ARG A 58 -2.95 -3.19 12.53
CA ARG A 58 -3.38 -2.01 13.28
C ARG A 58 -2.18 -1.26 13.86
N ARG A 59 -1.29 -1.96 14.58
CA ARG A 59 -0.12 -1.36 15.24
C ARG A 59 0.87 -0.76 14.26
N ALA A 60 1.19 -1.46 13.17
CA ALA A 60 2.10 -0.96 12.15
C ALA A 60 1.53 0.31 11.48
N ARG A 61 0.21 0.35 11.24
CA ARG A 61 -0.47 1.55 10.73
C ARG A 61 -0.41 2.72 11.71
N GLU A 62 -0.74 2.48 12.98
CA GLU A 62 -0.75 3.51 14.03
C GLU A 62 0.64 4.08 14.31
N ALA A 63 1.67 3.25 14.20
CA ALA A 63 3.07 3.66 14.39
C ALA A 63 3.70 4.29 13.14
N SER A 64 3.05 4.24 11.97
CA SER A 64 3.56 4.85 10.74
C SER A 64 3.05 6.28 10.59
N THR A 65 3.96 7.20 10.30
CA THR A 65 3.66 8.58 9.90
C THR A 65 3.04 8.61 8.51
N LEU A 66 3.53 7.77 7.59
CA LEU A 66 3.00 7.60 6.24
C LEU A 66 2.58 6.15 6.00
N TRP A 67 1.38 5.97 5.45
CA TRP A 67 0.86 4.65 5.10
C TRP A 67 -0.13 4.75 3.95
N ALA A 68 -0.33 3.64 3.23
CA ALA A 68 -1.29 3.55 2.14
C ALA A 68 -2.03 2.21 2.15
N VAL A 69 -3.29 2.20 1.70
CA VAL A 69 -4.05 0.95 1.56
C VAL A 69 -3.79 0.35 0.20
N VAL A 70 -3.40 -0.93 0.16
CA VAL A 70 -3.25 -1.66 -1.09
C VAL A 70 -4.53 -2.43 -1.40
N VAL A 71 -5.09 -2.21 -2.58
CA VAL A 71 -6.30 -2.85 -3.07
C VAL A 71 -6.06 -3.53 -4.42
N ARG A 72 -6.88 -4.55 -4.71
CA ARG A 72 -6.90 -5.22 -6.00
C ARG A 72 -8.34 -5.42 -6.45
N HIS A 73 -8.61 -5.22 -7.73
CA HIS A 73 -9.95 -5.45 -8.27
C HIS A 73 -10.23 -6.95 -8.39
N ASN A 74 -11.23 -7.43 -7.67
CA ASN A 74 -11.76 -8.78 -7.81
C ASN A 74 -12.84 -8.79 -8.90
N ARG A 75 -12.46 -9.22 -10.12
CA ARG A 75 -13.37 -9.27 -11.28
C ARG A 75 -14.59 -10.16 -11.06
N ARG A 76 -14.45 -11.23 -10.27
CA ARG A 76 -15.56 -12.18 -10.03
C ARG A 76 -16.61 -11.60 -9.09
N ARG A 77 -16.22 -10.66 -8.22
CA ARG A 77 -17.08 -10.02 -7.22
C ARG A 77 -17.37 -8.55 -7.54
N THR A 78 -16.90 -8.04 -8.67
CA THR A 78 -17.09 -6.65 -9.15
C THR A 78 -16.80 -5.60 -8.08
N ARG A 79 -15.70 -5.77 -7.34
CA ARG A 79 -15.30 -4.86 -6.26
C ARG A 79 -13.80 -4.85 -6.04
N TYR A 80 -13.29 -3.79 -5.43
CA TYR A 80 -11.93 -3.75 -4.91
C TYR A 80 -11.86 -4.46 -3.56
N GLU A 81 -10.85 -5.28 -3.37
CA GLU A 81 -10.57 -5.96 -2.12
C GLU A 81 -9.24 -5.47 -1.56
N ARG A 82 -9.22 -5.15 -0.25
CA ARG A 82 -7.98 -4.82 0.45
C ARG A 82 -7.06 -6.04 0.47
N GLN A 83 -5.81 -5.81 0.06
CA GLN A 83 -4.74 -6.80 0.03
C GLN A 83 -3.79 -6.63 1.23
N GLY A 84 -3.58 -5.40 1.68
CA GLY A 84 -2.66 -5.09 2.77
C GLY A 84 -2.49 -3.59 2.96
N LEU A 85 -1.38 -3.21 3.59
CA LEU A 85 -0.93 -1.84 3.76
C LEU A 85 0.49 -1.68 3.24
N LEU A 86 0.83 -0.47 2.84
CA LEU A 86 2.20 0.02 2.82
C LEU A 86 2.40 0.82 4.10
N VAL A 87 3.47 0.52 4.84
CA VAL A 87 3.82 1.11 6.14
C VAL A 87 5.32 1.37 6.19
N GLU A 88 5.77 2.19 7.14
CA GLU A 88 7.20 2.39 7.34
C GLU A 88 7.87 1.14 7.93
N GLU A 89 9.08 0.82 7.49
CA GLU A 89 9.81 -0.38 7.95
C GLU A 89 10.02 -0.36 9.47
N ALA A 90 10.41 0.78 10.03
CA ALA A 90 10.61 0.94 11.47
C ALA A 90 9.31 0.71 12.27
N ALA A 91 8.18 1.18 11.74
CA ALA A 91 6.86 1.00 12.35
C ALA A 91 6.43 -0.47 12.32
N LEU A 92 6.67 -1.18 11.22
CA LEU A 92 6.41 -2.62 11.12
C LEU A 92 7.27 -3.40 12.13
N ALA A 93 8.59 -3.17 12.15
CA ALA A 93 9.49 -3.85 13.05
C ALA A 93 9.19 -3.57 14.54
N GLY A 94 8.74 -2.35 14.86
CA GLY A 94 8.25 -2.01 16.21
C GLY A 94 6.98 -2.78 16.57
N ALA A 95 6.01 -2.83 15.64
CA ALA A 95 4.77 -3.56 15.82
C ALA A 95 4.98 -5.07 15.99
N GLU A 96 5.87 -5.68 15.22
CA GLU A 96 6.24 -7.10 15.35
C GLU A 96 6.79 -7.40 16.74
N ARG A 97 7.74 -6.61 17.24
CA ARG A 97 8.31 -6.79 18.59
C ARG A 97 7.23 -6.71 19.67
N THR A 98 6.30 -5.76 19.56
CA THR A 98 5.19 -5.65 20.50
C THR A 98 4.26 -6.87 20.42
N CYS A 99 3.93 -7.35 19.21
CA CYS A 99 3.12 -8.56 19.04
C CYS A 99 3.76 -9.82 19.61
N LEU A 100 5.09 -9.95 19.56
CA LEU A 100 5.81 -11.07 20.17
C LEU A 100 5.83 -11.01 21.71
N ALA A 101 5.58 -9.83 22.29
CA ALA A 101 5.59 -9.61 23.74
C ALA A 101 4.20 -9.69 24.39
N ASP A 102 3.13 -9.81 23.60
CA ASP A 102 1.76 -10.14 24.05
C ASP A 102 1.59 -11.66 24.24
#